data_AF-A0A2C9UE58-F1
#
_entry.id   AF-A0A2C9UE58-F1
#
_cell.length_a   1.000
_cell.length_b   1.000
_cell.length_c   1.000
_cell.angle_alpha   90.00
_cell.angle_beta   90.00
_cell.angle_gamma   90.00
#
_symmetry.space_group_name_H-M   'P 1'
#
loop_
_entity.id
_entity.type
_entity.pdbx_description
1 polymer ?
#
loop_
_entity_poly.entity_id
_entity_poly.type
_entity_poly.pdbx_seq_one_letter_code
_entity_poly.pdbx_strand_id
1 'polypeptide(L)'
;MATLKPGIVLVFMVVTTLMLVSSAEARLSDHESSFMPRKINSGHLLRELGYDGSRLEYHRRRFTQGADPQRQTPGGPNPHHNNEHV
;
A
#
# COMPACT_ATOMS: atom_id res chain seq x y z
N MET A 1 0.82 -22.61 54.04
CA MET A 1 0.70 -21.62 52.96
C MET A 1 2.10 -21.10 52.68
N ALA A 2 2.68 -21.40 51.52
CA ALA A 2 4.03 -20.94 51.20
C ALA A 2 4.00 -19.43 50.89
N THR A 3 4.64 -18.62 51.73
CA THR A 3 4.77 -17.19 51.52
C THR A 3 5.92 -16.94 50.56
N LEU A 4 5.60 -16.49 49.35
CA LEU A 4 6.60 -16.07 48.37
C LEU A 4 7.32 -14.81 48.89
N LYS A 5 8.65 -14.79 48.79
CA LYS A 5 9.45 -13.63 49.18
C LYS A 5 9.08 -12.44 48.28
N PRO A 6 8.92 -11.22 48.83
CA PRO A 6 8.49 -10.06 48.07
C PRO A 6 9.42 -9.74 46.89
N GLY A 7 10.73 -10.01 47.01
CA GLY A 7 11.68 -9.85 45.91
C GLY A 7 11.44 -10.81 44.73
N ILE A 8 10.97 -12.03 44.99
CA ILE A 8 10.65 -13.00 43.92
C ILE A 8 9.40 -12.53 43.15
N VAL A 9 8.41 -11.99 43.86
CA VAL A 9 7.20 -11.42 43.24
C VAL A 9 7.54 -10.20 42.38
N LEU A 10 8.43 -9.32 42.86
CA LEU A 10 8.87 -8.15 42.10
C LEU A 10 9.59 -8.55 40.81
N VAL A 11 10.54 -9.50 40.89
CA VAL A 11 11.27 -9.99 39.70
C VAL A 11 10.32 -10.64 38.71
N PHE A 12 9.38 -11.47 39.19
CA PHE A 12 8.38 -12.09 38.34
C PHE A 12 7.51 -11.05 37.61
N MET A 13 7.05 -10.01 38.31
CA MET A 13 6.28 -8.92 37.71
C MET A 13 7.06 -8.15 36.65
N VAL A 14 8.34 -7.87 36.86
CA VAL A 14 9.18 -7.16 35.87
C VAL A 14 9.40 -8.02 34.62
N VAL A 15 9.64 -9.32 34.80
CA VAL A 15 9.86 -10.24 33.67
C VAL A 15 8.57 -10.42 32.85
N THR A 16 7.42 -10.55 33.51
CA THR A 16 6.14 -10.70 32.80
C THR A 16 5.73 -9.43 32.06
N THR A 17 5.95 -8.25 32.62
CA THR A 17 5.65 -6.98 31.93
C THR A 17 6.56 -6.76 30.72
N LEU A 18 7.86 -7.05 30.83
CA LEU A 18 8.80 -6.95 29.70
C LEU A 18 8.42 -7.90 28.56
N MET A 19 8.08 -9.16 28.87
CA MET A 19 7.62 -10.14 27.87
C MET A 19 6.30 -9.73 27.19
N LEU A 20 5.37 -9.14 27.93
CA LEU A 20 4.10 -8.64 27.39
C LEU A 20 4.31 -7.44 26.44
N VAL A 21 5.21 -6.52 26.79
CA VAL A 21 5.54 -5.37 25.94
C VAL A 21 6.20 -5.82 24.62
N SER A 22 7.09 -6.82 24.65
CA SER A 22 7.69 -7.38 23.42
C SER A 22 6.67 -8.06 22.49
N SER A 23 5.53 -8.54 23.00
CA SER A 23 4.47 -9.13 22.17
C SER A 23 3.53 -8.08 21.57
N ALA A 24 3.48 -6.88 22.13
CA ALA A 24 2.62 -5.78 21.66
C ALA A 24 3.21 -5.04 20.43
N GLU A 25 4.54 -5.03 20.25
CA GLU A 25 5.19 -4.34 19.13
C GLU A 25 5.17 -5.11 17.80
N ALA A 26 4.70 -6.36 17.78
CA ALA A 26 4.63 -7.17 16.55
C ALA A 26 3.41 -6.86 15.66
N ARG A 27 2.59 -5.85 15.98
CA ARG A 27 1.42 -5.46 15.17
C ARG A 27 1.43 -4.01 14.68
N LEU A 28 2.61 -3.40 14.60
CA LEU A 28 2.80 -2.11 13.91
C LEU A 28 3.67 -2.22 12.65
N SER A 29 3.81 -3.43 12.11
CA SER A 29 4.51 -3.68 10.84
C SER A 29 3.58 -4.10 9.70
N ASP A 30 2.26 -3.92 9.83
CA ASP A 30 1.30 -4.16 8.73
C ASP A 30 0.59 -2.88 8.26
N HIS A 31 1.03 -1.69 8.71
CA HIS A 31 0.52 -0.41 8.21
C HIS A 31 1.38 0.23 7.12
N GLU A 32 2.44 -0.43 6.69
CA GLU A 32 3.36 0.07 5.65
C GLU A 32 3.58 -1.05 4.63
N SER A 33 2.64 -1.26 3.69
CA SER A 33 2.85 -1.86 2.34
C SER A 33 1.66 -2.65 1.74
N SER A 34 0.41 -2.44 2.16
CA SER A 34 -0.72 -2.98 1.39
C SER A 34 -1.85 -2.00 1.12
N PHE A 35 -1.50 -0.89 0.47
CA PHE A 35 -2.32 -0.46 -0.66
C PHE A 35 -2.15 -1.45 -1.83
N MET A 36 -2.25 -2.76 -1.56
CA MET A 36 -2.51 -3.73 -2.61
C MET A 36 -4.00 -3.55 -2.93
N PRO A 37 -4.35 -3.01 -4.10
CA PRO A 37 -5.74 -2.90 -4.47
C PRO A 37 -6.30 -4.32 -4.47
N ARG A 38 -7.22 -4.61 -3.55
CA ARG A 38 -8.04 -5.82 -3.49
C ARG A 38 -8.30 -6.30 -4.91
N LYS A 39 -7.61 -7.37 -5.35
CA LYS A 39 -7.52 -7.91 -6.73
C LYS A 39 -8.56 -7.24 -7.65
N ILE A 40 -8.23 -6.05 -8.14
CA ILE A 40 -9.16 -5.30 -8.96
C ILE A 40 -9.26 -6.09 -10.26
N ASN A 41 -10.47 -6.56 -10.58
CA ASN A 41 -10.69 -7.21 -11.85
C ASN A 41 -10.68 -6.12 -12.94
N SER A 42 -9.47 -5.81 -13.42
CA SER A 42 -9.23 -4.80 -14.45
C SER A 42 -10.09 -5.03 -15.68
N GLY A 43 -10.37 -6.29 -16.04
CA GLY A 43 -11.28 -6.63 -17.13
C GLY A 43 -12.72 -6.18 -16.89
N HIS A 44 -13.21 -6.24 -15.65
CA HIS A 44 -14.56 -5.77 -15.31
C HIS A 44 -14.66 -4.25 -15.38
N LEU A 45 -13.69 -3.53 -14.80
CA LEU A 45 -13.66 -2.07 -14.85
C LEU A 45 -13.51 -1.53 -16.27
N LEU A 46 -12.65 -2.14 -17.08
CA LEU A 46 -12.49 -1.74 -18.48
C LEU A 46 -13.79 -1.94 -19.26
N ARG A 47 -14.53 -3.02 -18.99
CA ARG A 47 -15.84 -3.25 -19.59
C ARG A 47 -16.87 -2.20 -19.15
N GLU A 48 -16.89 -1.83 -17.88
CA GLU A 48 -17.74 -0.76 -17.35
C GLU A 48 -17.42 0.60 -17.98
N LEU A 49 -16.15 0.86 -18.27
CA LEU A 49 -15.68 2.04 -19.01
C LEU A 49 -15.93 1.97 -20.53
N GLY A 50 -16.59 0.92 -21.03
CA GLY A 50 -16.90 0.76 -22.45
C GLY A 50 -15.75 0.24 -23.32
N TYR A 51 -14.71 -0.32 -22.72
CA TYR A 51 -13.69 -1.09 -23.44
C TYR A 51 -14.15 -2.54 -23.61
N ASP A 52 -14.45 -2.91 -24.84
CA ASP A 52 -14.70 -4.29 -25.23
C ASP A 52 -13.38 -5.05 -25.48
N GLY A 53 -13.47 -6.37 -25.67
CA GLY A 53 -12.29 -7.22 -25.90
C GLY A 53 -11.51 -6.82 -27.15
N SER A 54 -12.18 -6.31 -28.18
CA SER A 54 -11.53 -5.91 -29.44
C SER A 54 -10.70 -4.64 -29.29
N ARG A 55 -11.20 -3.63 -28.57
CA ARG A 55 -10.44 -2.40 -28.26
C ARG A 55 -9.27 -2.66 -27.33
N LEU A 56 -9.47 -3.50 -26.31
CA LEU A 56 -8.40 -3.84 -25.38
C LEU A 56 -7.25 -4.54 -26.13
N GLU A 57 -7.58 -5.47 -27.01
CA GLU A 57 -6.61 -6.19 -27.84
C GLU A 57 -5.91 -5.27 -28.85
N TYR A 58 -6.64 -4.33 -29.45
CA TYR A 58 -6.06 -3.29 -30.32
C TYR A 58 -4.99 -2.46 -29.59
N HIS A 59 -5.31 -1.96 -28.39
CA HIS A 59 -4.37 -1.18 -27.60
C HIS A 59 -3.19 -2.03 -27.10
N ARG A 60 -3.43 -3.29 -26.72
CA ARG A 60 -2.38 -4.23 -26.33
C ARG A 60 -1.38 -4.45 -27.46
N ARG A 61 -1.86 -4.72 -28.68
CA ARG A 61 -1.01 -4.90 -29.87
C ARG A 61 -0.20 -3.66 -30.18
N ARG A 62 -0.84 -2.48 -30.18
CA ARG A 62 -0.18 -1.19 -30.40
C ARG A 62 0.91 -0.91 -29.35
N PHE A 63 0.69 -1.29 -28.09
CA PHE A 63 1.71 -1.16 -27.05
C PHE A 63 2.88 -2.12 -27.27
N THR A 64 2.60 -3.39 -27.59
CA THR A 64 3.65 -4.40 -27.84
C THR A 64 4.46 -4.16 -29.12
N GLN A 65 3.88 -3.49 -30.12
CA GLN A 65 4.51 -3.18 -31.40
C GLN A 65 5.34 -1.87 -31.35
N GLY A 66 5.50 -1.28 -30.16
CA GLY A 66 6.08 0.04 -29.99
C GLY A 66 4.96 1.08 -30.02
N ALA A 67 4.66 1.64 -28.85
CA ALA A 67 3.81 2.82 -28.77
C ALA A 67 4.42 3.94 -29.65
N ASP A 68 3.54 4.74 -30.24
CA ASP A 68 3.86 5.82 -31.17
C ASP A 68 5.17 6.54 -30.79
N PRO A 69 6.22 6.51 -31.64
CA PRO A 69 7.49 7.17 -31.33
C PRO A 69 7.35 8.70 -31.19
N GLN A 70 6.22 9.27 -31.60
CA GLN A 70 5.88 10.69 -31.40
C GLN A 70 5.10 10.95 -30.11
N ARG A 71 4.90 9.96 -29.24
CA ARG A 71 4.21 10.16 -27.96
C ARG A 71 5.03 11.09 -27.06
N GLN A 72 4.77 12.38 -27.18
CA GLN A 72 5.19 13.37 -26.21
C GLN A 72 4.46 13.04 -24.91
N THR A 73 5.21 12.60 -23.90
CA THR A 73 4.66 12.46 -22.55
C THR A 73 4.07 13.82 -22.18
N PRO A 74 2.79 13.92 -21.77
CA PRO A 74 2.27 15.19 -21.29
C PRO A 74 3.20 15.68 -20.19
N GLY A 75 3.62 16.94 -20.28
CA GLY A 75 4.47 17.56 -19.27
C GLY A 75 3.85 17.35 -17.89
N GLY A 76 4.70 17.16 -16.87
CA GLY A 76 4.24 17.09 -15.49
C GLY A 76 3.41 18.32 -15.10
N PRO A 77 2.76 18.30 -13.92
CA PRO A 77 1.95 19.41 -13.45
C PRO A 77 2.69 20.74 -13.61
N ASN A 78 2.07 21.73 -14.27
CA ASN A 78 2.68 23.04 -14.46
C ASN A 78 2.93 23.69 -13.09
N PRO A 79 4.19 23.89 -12.67
CA PRO A 79 4.49 24.44 -11.34
C PRO A 79 4.07 25.90 -11.17
N HIS A 80 3.73 26.61 -12.24
CA HIS A 80 3.36 28.03 -12.21
C HIS A 80 1.85 28.27 -12.08
N HIS A 81 1.01 27.24 -11.96
CA HIS A 81 -0.45 27.41 -11.92
C HIS A 81 -0.96 28.14 -10.65
N ASN A 82 -0.09 28.34 -9.66
CA ASN A 82 -0.46 28.88 -8.35
C ASN A 82 -0.07 30.36 -8.16
N ASN A 83 0.62 30.96 -9.14
CA ASN A 83 1.26 32.27 -8.98
C ASN A 83 0.59 33.39 -9.79
N GLU A 84 -0.48 33.10 -10.55
CA GLU A 84 -1.16 34.10 -11.40
C GLU A 84 -2.26 34.90 -10.67
N HIS A 85 -2.40 34.74 -9.35
CA HIS A 85 -3.38 35.45 -8.52
C HIS A 85 -2.73 36.30 -7.41
N VAL A 86 -1.71 37.08 -7.74
CA VAL A 86 -1.17 38.13 -6.84
C VAL A 86 -1.07 39.45 -7.57
#